data_AF-X0UZL7-F1
#
_entry.id   AF-X0UZL7-F1
#
_cell.length_a   1.000
_cell.length_b   1.000
_cell.length_c   1.000
_cell.angle_alpha   90.00
_cell.angle_beta   90.00
_cell.angle_gamma   90.00
#
_symmetry.space_group_name_H-M   'P 1'
#
loop_
_entity.id
_entity.type
_entity.pdbx_description
1 polymer ?
#
loop_
_entity_poly.entity_id
_entity_poly.type
_entity_poly.pdbx_seq_one_letter_code
_entity_poly.pdbx_strand_id
1 'polypeptide(L)'
;LGQLFFATPYNRIVEIGAHYLASNKSFLRVEQQCEEYLTGFLKSSFVITAGPQPVIAFLLLKENEIRTARLILTAKKNFLDTKLILDRIS
;
A
#
# COMPACT_ATOMS: atom_id res chain seq x y z
N LEU A 1 16.10 -2.51 -12.20
CA LEU A 1 14.66 -2.49 -12.56
C LEU A 1 14.04 -1.09 -12.44
N GLY A 2 14.28 -0.34 -11.36
CA GLY A 2 13.71 1.02 -11.19
C GLY A 2 13.96 2.00 -12.36
N GLN A 3 15.14 1.94 -13.00
CA GLN A 3 15.47 2.78 -14.17
C GLN A 3 14.46 2.69 -15.32
N LEU A 4 13.83 1.53 -15.55
CA LEU A 4 12.80 1.36 -16.59
C LEU A 4 11.54 2.18 -16.30
N PHE A 5 11.31 2.53 -15.03
CA PHE A 5 10.15 3.28 -14.55
C PHE A 5 10.49 4.73 -14.21
N PHE A 6 11.69 5.22 -14.53
CA PHE A 6 12.16 6.55 -14.14
C PHE A 6 11.21 7.69 -14.51
N ALA A 7 10.56 7.61 -15.68
CA ALA A 7 9.60 8.62 -16.13
C ALA A 7 8.20 8.50 -15.47
N THR A 8 8.00 7.56 -14.55
CA THR A 8 6.70 7.28 -13.92
C THR A 8 6.76 7.50 -12.41
N PRO A 9 5.62 7.80 -11.76
CA PRO A 9 5.55 7.86 -10.30
C PRO A 9 5.92 6.55 -9.58
N TYR A 10 5.99 5.44 -10.33
CA TYR A 10 6.24 4.10 -9.79
C TYR A 10 7.73 3.77 -9.65
N ASN A 11 8.64 4.62 -10.11
CA ASN A 11 10.09 4.38 -10.05
C ASN A 11 10.53 3.91 -8.65
N ARG A 12 10.16 4.67 -7.61
CA ARG A 12 10.51 4.38 -6.22
C ARG A 12 9.93 3.04 -5.73
N ILE A 13 8.66 2.77 -6.04
CA ILE A 13 7.97 1.54 -5.63
C ILE A 13 8.66 0.33 -6.25
N VAL A 14 8.96 0.39 -7.54
CA VAL A 14 9.61 -0.69 -8.28
C VAL A 14 11.06 -0.88 -7.83
N GLU A 15 11.79 0.20 -7.54
CA GLU A 15 13.16 0.13 -7.06
C GLU A 15 13.25 -0.54 -5.69
N ILE A 16 12.50 -0.04 -4.70
CA ILE A 16 12.44 -0.62 -3.35
C ILE A 16 11.97 -2.07 -3.42
N GLY A 17 10.94 -2.30 -4.21
CA GLY A 17 10.33 -3.60 -4.41
C GLY A 17 11.27 -4.65 -5.00
N ALA A 18 11.96 -4.31 -6.09
CA ALA A 18 12.91 -5.19 -6.74
C ALA A 18 14.08 -5.53 -5.81
N HIS A 19 14.59 -4.54 -5.06
CA HIS A 19 15.65 -4.77 -4.09
C HIS A 19 15.18 -5.70 -2.95
N TYR A 20 13.99 -5.45 -2.40
CA TYR A 20 13.44 -6.29 -1.34
C TYR A 20 13.17 -7.72 -1.80
N LEU A 21 12.65 -7.89 -3.02
CA LEU A 21 12.42 -9.20 -3.63
C LEU A 21 13.73 -9.96 -3.83
N ALA A 22 14.79 -9.31 -4.31
CA ALA A 22 16.09 -9.93 -4.52
C ALA A 22 16.68 -10.46 -3.19
N SER A 23 16.56 -9.69 -2.12
CA SER A 23 17.15 -10.04 -0.81
C SER A 23 16.29 -11.00 0.02
N ASN A 24 14.96 -10.85 -0.02
CA ASN A 24 14.04 -11.56 0.89
C ASN A 24 13.14 -12.58 0.17
N LYS A 25 13.20 -12.67 -1.17
CA LYS A 25 12.33 -13.53 -1.99
C LYS A 25 10.84 -13.35 -1.70
N SER A 26 10.46 -12.12 -1.36
CA SER A 26 9.09 -11.77 -0.96
C SER A 26 8.66 -10.46 -1.63
N PHE A 27 7.37 -10.34 -1.95
CA PHE A 27 6.77 -9.14 -2.51
C PHE A 27 6.21 -8.18 -1.46
N LEU A 28 6.31 -8.53 -0.17
CA LEU A 28 5.72 -7.80 0.95
C LEU A 28 5.91 -6.28 0.86
N ARG A 29 7.14 -5.85 0.57
CA ARG A 29 7.48 -4.42 0.50
C ARG A 29 6.89 -3.72 -0.72
N VAL A 30 6.73 -4.41 -1.86
CA VAL A 30 6.02 -3.86 -3.02
C VAL A 30 4.56 -3.60 -2.66
N GLU A 31 3.90 -4.60 -2.08
CA GLU A 31 2.48 -4.53 -1.76
C GLU A 31 2.18 -3.40 -0.78
N GLN A 32 3.01 -3.28 0.26
CA GLN A 32 2.94 -2.18 1.22
C GLN A 32 3.11 -0.81 0.54
N GLN A 33 4.13 -0.65 -0.31
CA GLN A 33 4.39 0.64 -0.97
C GLN A 33 3.29 1.03 -1.96
N CYS A 34 2.66 0.05 -2.64
CA CYS A 34 1.50 0.30 -3.49
C CYS A 34 0.31 0.83 -2.68
N GLU A 35 0.05 0.24 -1.52
CA GLU A 35 -1.05 0.63 -0.64
C GLU A 35 -0.83 2.03 -0.05
N GLU A 36 0.41 2.33 0.35
CA GLU A 36 0.78 3.66 0.83
C GLU A 36 0.69 4.73 -0.26
N TYR A 37 1.13 4.42 -1.48
CA TYR A 37 0.99 5.30 -2.64
C TYR A 37 -0.49 5.61 -2.94
N LEU A 38 -1.35 4.58 -2.97
CA LEU A 38 -2.78 4.74 -3.24
C LEU A 38 -3.46 5.55 -2.13
N THR A 39 -3.19 5.22 -0.86
CA THR A 39 -3.75 5.96 0.28
C THR A 39 -3.29 7.42 0.28
N GLY A 40 -2.01 7.67 -0.02
CA GLY A 40 -1.46 9.02 -0.16
C GLY A 40 -2.15 9.83 -1.25
N PHE A 41 -2.37 9.21 -2.42
CA PHE A 41 -3.11 9.81 -3.51
C PHE A 41 -4.56 10.15 -3.12
N LEU A 42 -5.27 9.23 -2.46
CA LEU A 42 -6.64 9.47 -1.99
C LEU A 42 -6.70 10.57 -0.93
N LYS A 43 -5.70 10.65 -0.03
CA LYS A 43 -5.64 11.73 0.97
C LYS A 43 -5.47 13.11 0.31
N SER A 44 -4.78 13.19 -0.83
CA SER A 44 -4.60 14.45 -1.55
C SER A 44 -5.91 15.06 -2.05
N SER A 45 -6.95 14.24 -2.29
CA SER A 45 -8.23 14.76 -2.79
C SER A 45 -9.03 15.50 -1.74
N PHE A 46 -8.74 15.33 -0.44
CA PHE A 46 -9.44 16.11 0.61
C PHE A 46 -9.06 17.59 0.62
N VAL A 47 -7.99 17.97 -0.07
CA VAL A 47 -7.64 19.39 -0.29
C VAL A 47 -8.60 20.05 -1.29
N ILE A 48 -9.29 19.25 -2.10
CA ILE A 48 -10.30 19.71 -3.06
C ILE A 48 -11.65 19.80 -2.32
N THR A 49 -12.10 21.02 -2.04
CA THR A 49 -13.30 21.28 -1.20
C THR A 49 -14.64 20.96 -1.87
N ALA A 50 -14.67 20.82 -3.19
CA ALA A 50 -15.90 20.55 -3.94
C ALA A 50 -15.67 19.53 -5.07
N GLY A 51 -16.61 18.60 -5.24
CA GLY A 51 -16.62 17.62 -6.32
C GLY A 51 -16.89 16.19 -5.84
N PRO A 52 -17.01 15.22 -6.77
CA PRO A 52 -17.17 13.81 -6.42
C PRO A 52 -15.90 13.18 -5.84
N GLN A 53 -14.72 13.78 -6.05
CA GLN A 53 -13.42 13.21 -5.70
C GLN A 53 -13.28 12.94 -4.19
N PRO A 54 -13.60 13.87 -3.27
CA PRO A 54 -13.51 13.60 -1.82
C PRO A 54 -14.48 12.51 -1.36
N VAL A 55 -15.65 12.38 -1.99
CA VAL A 55 -16.64 11.34 -1.68
C VAL A 55 -16.12 9.96 -2.07
N ILE A 56 -15.58 9.85 -3.29
CA ILE A 56 -14.97 8.60 -3.77
C ILE A 56 -13.75 8.24 -2.92
N ALA A 57 -12.89 9.21 -2.60
CA ALA A 57 -11.72 8.98 -1.78
C ALA A 57 -12.08 8.54 -0.36
N PHE A 58 -13.10 9.14 0.25
CA PHE A 58 -13.62 8.69 1.54
C PHE A 58 -14.07 7.22 1.47
N LEU A 59 -14.87 6.86 0.46
CA LEU A 59 -15.35 5.49 0.28
C LEU A 59 -14.19 4.50 0.16
N LEU A 60 -13.23 4.78 -0.73
CA LEU A 60 -12.08 3.91 -0.98
C LEU A 60 -11.17 3.79 0.24
N LEU A 61 -10.97 4.87 1.00
CA LEU A 61 -10.22 4.81 2.26
C LEU A 61 -10.94 3.97 3.31
N LYS A 62 -12.27 4.07 3.40
CA LYS A 62 -13.07 3.20 4.29
C LYS A 62 -13.04 1.74 3.89
N GLU A 63 -13.09 1.44 2.60
CA GLU A 63 -12.85 0.07 2.12
C GLU A 63 -11.45 -0.43 2.50
N ASN A 64 -10.44 0.45 2.46
CA ASN A 64 -9.08 0.09 2.82
C ASN A 64 -8.91 -0.20 4.32
N GLU A 65 -9.57 0.57 5.20
CA GLU A 65 -9.62 0.28 6.65
C GLU A 65 -10.20 -1.12 6.89
N ILE A 66 -11.33 -1.45 6.24
CA ILE A 66 -11.98 -2.76 6.36
C ILE A 66 -11.08 -3.88 5.81
N ARG A 67 -10.41 -3.65 4.68
CA ARG A 67 -9.46 -4.60 4.08
C ARG A 67 -8.28 -4.86 5.01
N THR A 68 -7.73 -3.82 5.63
CA THR A 68 -6.62 -3.93 6.59
C THR A 68 -7.03 -4.71 7.82
N ALA A 69 -8.19 -4.41 8.41
CA ALA A 69 -8.72 -5.17 9.54
C ALA A 69 -8.91 -6.65 9.20
N ARG A 70 -9.45 -6.95 8.02
CA ARG A 70 -9.58 -8.32 7.51
C ARG A 70 -8.24 -9.01 7.38
N LEU A 71 -7.24 -8.33 6.80
CA LEU A 71 -5.88 -8.85 6.66
C LEU A 71 -5.30 -9.25 8.02
N ILE A 72 -5.39 -8.37 9.02
CA ILE A 72 -4.89 -8.64 10.38
C ILE A 72 -5.62 -9.85 10.98
N LEU A 73 -6.95 -9.88 10.92
CA LEU A 73 -7.75 -10.96 11.50
C LEU A 73 -7.45 -12.30 10.83
N THR A 74 -7.38 -12.34 9.51
CA THR A 74 -7.01 -13.54 8.76
C THR A 74 -5.58 -13.96 9.07
N ALA A 75 -4.64 -13.03 9.17
CA ALA A 75 -3.26 -13.37 9.46
C ALA A 75 -3.09 -13.96 10.88
N LYS A 76 -3.73 -13.34 11.88
CA LYS A 76 -3.75 -13.83 13.26
C LYS A 76 -4.44 -15.19 13.38
N LYS A 77 -5.56 -15.40 12.66
CA LYS A 77 -6.24 -16.70 12.60
C LYS A 77 -5.35 -17.82 12.06
N ASN A 78 -4.41 -17.48 11.17
CA ASN A 78 -3.44 -18.41 10.58
C ASN A 78 -2.09 -18.42 11.31
N PHE A 79 -2.00 -17.86 12.51
CA PHE A 79 -0.79 -17.84 13.34
C PHE A 79 0.46 -17.26 12.65
N LEU A 80 0.26 -16.32 11.72
CA LEU A 80 1.36 -15.57 11.11
C LEU A 80 2.09 -14.72 12.16
N ASP A 81 3.41 -14.61 12.00
CA ASP A 81 4.24 -13.81 12.89
C ASP A 81 3.78 -12.35 12.93
N THR A 82 3.74 -11.78 14.14
CA THR A 82 3.31 -10.40 14.36
C THR A 82 4.23 -9.43 13.63
N LYS A 83 5.53 -9.72 13.56
CA LYS A 83 6.48 -8.88 12.80
C LYS A 83 6.13 -8.84 11.32
N LEU A 84 5.82 -9.98 10.72
CA LEU A 84 5.42 -10.06 9.31
C LEU A 84 4.13 -9.28 9.03
N ILE A 85 3.14 -9.37 9.94
CA ILE A 85 1.89 -8.59 9.83
C ILE A 85 2.18 -7.09 9.90
N LEU A 86 3.05 -6.66 10.83
CA LEU A 86 3.44 -5.26 10.96
C LEU A 86 4.20 -4.77 9.74
N ASP A 87 5.17 -5.53 9.24
CA ASP A 87 5.95 -5.20 8.04
C ASP A 87 5.07 -5.05 6.78
N ARG A 88 3.87 -5.64 6.76
CA ARG A 88 2.90 -5.46 5.66
C ARG A 88 2.08 -4.17 5.79
N ILE A 89 1.86 -3.67 7.00
CA ILE A 89 0.98 -2.53 7.31
C ILE A 89 1.79 -1.23 7.48
N SER A 90 3.02 -1.32 8.00
CA SER A 90 3.85 -0.21 8.52
C SER A 90 5.23 -0.13 7.90
#